data_AF-A0A075I6X3-F1
#
_entry.id   AF-A0A075I6X3-F1
#
_cell.length_a   1.000
_cell.length_b   1.000
_cell.length_c   1.000
_cell.angle_alpha   90.00
_cell.angle_beta   90.00
_cell.angle_gamma   90.00
#
_symmetry.space_group_name_H-M   'P 1'
#
loop_
_entity.id
_entity.type
_entity.pdbx_description
1 polymer ?
#
loop_
_entity_poly.entity_id
_entity_poly.type
_entity_poly.pdbx_seq_one_letter_code
_entity_poly.pdbx_strand_id
1 'polypeptide(L)'
;MAQSQLVDMLGQRAYDHVRDLARTGLIDRRRDGLTRRLTTTRRFAEYFGCPEVEYRKVRTWFREEAAKMGLTSAQLAASLAPDEQLTISEFEGEVAESETLEAEE
;
A
#
# COMPACT_ATOMS: atom_id res chain seq x y z
N MET A 1 4.85 6.94 -5.07
CA MET A 1 4.54 5.49 -5.25
C MET A 1 4.02 5.29 -6.67
N ALA A 2 4.28 4.15 -7.31
CA ALA A 2 3.72 3.87 -8.64
C ALA A 2 2.28 3.36 -8.51
N GLN A 3 1.40 3.76 -9.44
CA GLN A 3 0.02 3.28 -9.46
C GLN A 3 -0.06 1.77 -9.73
N SER A 4 0.83 1.25 -10.59
CA SER A 4 0.94 -0.20 -10.88
C SER A 4 1.17 -1.01 -9.60
N GLN A 5 2.09 -0.58 -8.74
CA GLN A 5 2.36 -1.25 -7.47
C GLN A 5 1.13 -1.31 -6.54
N LEU A 6 0.26 -0.30 -6.59
CA LEU A 6 -0.96 -0.27 -5.79
C LEU A 6 -2.02 -1.23 -6.35
N VAL A 7 -2.06 -1.37 -7.67
CA VAL A 7 -2.92 -2.32 -8.38
C VAL A 7 -2.47 -3.75 -8.13
N ASP A 8 -1.17 -4.02 -8.06
CA ASP A 8 -0.64 -5.36 -7.77
C ASP A 8 -1.06 -5.84 -6.36
N MET A 9 -1.22 -4.92 -5.40
CA MET A 9 -1.63 -5.25 -4.02
C MET A 9 -3.15 -5.31 -3.81
N LEU A 10 -3.93 -4.43 -4.46
CA LEU A 10 -5.37 -4.27 -4.20
C LEU A 10 -6.26 -4.76 -5.38
N GLY A 11 -5.63 -5.21 -6.46
CA GLY A 11 -6.30 -5.62 -7.68
C GLY A 11 -6.80 -4.45 -8.53
N GLN A 12 -7.63 -4.75 -9.55
CA GLN A 12 -8.05 -3.75 -10.53
C GLN A 12 -8.89 -2.61 -9.94
N ARG A 13 -9.62 -2.84 -8.84
CA ARG A 13 -10.40 -1.81 -8.15
C ARG A 13 -9.55 -0.63 -7.64
N ALA A 14 -8.24 -0.84 -7.48
CA ALA A 14 -7.29 0.24 -7.20
C ALA A 14 -7.38 1.40 -8.21
N TYR A 15 -7.63 1.12 -9.49
CA TYR A 15 -7.75 2.16 -10.51
C TYR A 15 -8.92 3.11 -10.23
N ASP A 16 -10.06 2.56 -9.83
CA ASP A 16 -11.26 3.33 -9.51
C ASP A 16 -11.07 4.13 -8.23
N HIS A 17 -10.54 3.51 -7.17
CA HIS A 17 -10.25 4.21 -5.92
C HIS A 17 -9.24 5.34 -6.09
N VAL A 18 -8.17 5.12 -6.86
CA VAL A 18 -7.18 6.16 -7.20
C VAL A 18 -7.82 7.27 -8.04
N ARG A 19 -8.81 6.95 -8.89
CA ARG A 19 -9.55 7.95 -9.66
C ARG A 19 -10.43 8.81 -8.76
N ASP A 20 -11.12 8.21 -7.80
CA ASP A 20 -12.02 8.94 -6.89
C ASP A 20 -11.23 9.77 -5.88
N LEU A 21 -10.15 9.24 -5.31
CA LEU A 21 -9.23 10.00 -4.44
C LEU A 21 -8.61 11.20 -5.15
N ALA A 22 -8.37 11.10 -6.46
CA ALA A 22 -7.88 12.22 -7.24
C ALA A 22 -8.97 13.25 -7.56
N ARG A 23 -10.22 12.82 -7.75
CA ARG A 23 -11.37 13.72 -7.94
C ARG A 23 -11.69 14.52 -6.70
N THR A 24 -11.61 13.90 -5.52
CA THR A 24 -11.77 14.58 -4.23
C THR A 24 -10.58 15.48 -3.88
N GLY A 25 -9.47 15.35 -4.62
CA GLY A 25 -8.28 16.16 -4.43
C GLY A 25 -7.43 15.73 -3.24
N LEU A 26 -7.57 14.50 -2.76
CA LEU A 26 -6.72 13.94 -1.71
C LEU A 26 -5.35 13.52 -2.26
N ILE A 27 -5.31 12.99 -3.48
CA ILE A 27 -4.05 12.58 -4.14
C ILE A 27 -3.83 13.30 -5.46
N ASP A 28 -2.57 13.58 -5.76
CA ASP A 28 -2.13 14.05 -7.07
C ASP A 28 -1.56 12.88 -7.89
N ARG A 29 -1.83 12.91 -9.19
CA ARG A 29 -1.47 11.86 -10.15
C ARG A 29 -0.62 12.47 -11.25
N ARG A 30 0.69 12.39 -11.09
CA ARG A 30 1.64 12.87 -12.09
C ARG A 30 2.02 11.75 -13.05
N ARG A 31 2.22 12.08 -14.32
CA ARG A 31 2.69 11.14 -15.33
C ARG A 31 4.19 10.89 -15.13
N ASP A 32 4.58 9.63 -15.01
CA ASP A 32 5.97 9.21 -14.76
C ASP A 32 6.26 7.97 -15.63
N GLY A 33 6.65 8.20 -16.88
CA GLY A 33 6.87 7.14 -17.87
C GLY A 33 5.61 6.34 -18.19
N LEU A 34 5.72 5.01 -18.09
CA LEU A 34 4.62 4.06 -18.37
C LEU A 34 3.57 4.01 -17.26
N THR A 35 3.88 4.50 -16.06
CA THR A 35 2.97 4.48 -14.92
C THR A 35 2.62 5.91 -14.48
N ARG A 36 1.69 6.01 -13.54
CA ARG A 36 1.39 7.28 -12.88
C ARG A 36 1.97 7.24 -11.48
N ARG A 37 2.65 8.32 -11.11
CA ARG A 37 3.21 8.49 -9.78
C ARG A 37 2.19 9.21 -8.91
N LEU A 38 1.81 8.56 -7.82
CA LEU A 38 0.86 9.06 -6.84
C LEU A 38 1.61 9.80 -5.73
N THR A 39 1.10 10.98 -5.36
CA THR A 39 1.60 11.82 -4.26
C THR A 39 0.42 12.29 -3.40
N THR A 40 0.55 12.29 -2.08
CA THR A 40 -0.45 12.90 -1.20
C THR A 40 -0.40 14.42 -1.32
N THR A 41 -1.57 15.05 -1.39
CA THR A 41 -1.68 16.51 -1.48
C THR A 41 -1.75 17.15 -0.10
N ARG A 42 -1.68 18.48 -0.06
CA ARG A 42 -1.94 19.24 1.17
C ARG A 42 -3.37 19.06 1.71
N ARG A 43 -4.36 18.90 0.83
CA ARG A 43 -5.75 18.61 1.22
C ARG A 43 -5.87 17.30 2.00
N PHE A 44 -5.04 16.31 1.68
CA PHE A 44 -4.98 15.07 2.47
C PHE A 44 -4.58 15.36 3.92
N ALA A 45 -3.53 16.15 4.13
CA ALA A 45 -3.09 16.51 5.47
C ALA A 45 -4.19 17.26 6.25
N GLU A 46 -4.88 18.20 5.61
CA GLU A 46 -6.00 18.93 6.22
C GLU A 46 -7.18 18.02 6.56
N TYR A 47 -7.53 17.07 5.68
CA TYR A 47 -8.64 16.14 5.89
C TYR A 47 -8.39 15.16 7.04
N PHE A 48 -7.16 14.67 7.18
CA PHE A 48 -6.78 13.74 8.26
C PHE A 48 -6.24 14.44 9.51
N GLY A 49 -6.15 15.77 9.52
CA GLY A 49 -5.63 16.54 10.66
C GLY A 49 -4.13 16.37 10.90
N CYS A 50 -3.36 16.05 9.87
CA CYS A 50 -1.91 15.88 9.98
C CYS A 50 -1.26 17.25 10.31
N PRO A 51 -0.39 17.33 11.33
CA PRO A 51 0.27 18.57 11.70
C PRO A 51 1.31 19.04 10.66
N GLU A 52 1.66 18.20 9.69
CA GLU A 52 2.72 18.46 8.73
C GLU A 52 2.21 18.50 7.30
N VAL A 53 2.64 19.51 6.53
CA VAL A 53 2.19 19.77 5.16
C VAL A 53 3.08 19.06 4.12
N GLU A 54 4.29 18.66 4.53
CA GLU A 54 5.25 18.02 3.63
C GLU A 54 4.96 16.53 3.44
N TYR A 55 4.78 16.10 2.19
CA TYR A 55 4.42 14.73 1.82
C TYR A 55 5.35 13.64 2.40
N ARG A 56 6.64 13.94 2.63
CA ARG A 56 7.57 12.97 3.23
C ARG A 56 7.24 12.67 4.68
N LYS A 57 6.86 13.70 5.43
CA LYS A 57 6.52 13.58 6.85
C LYS A 57 5.11 13.10 7.09
N VAL A 58 4.17 13.51 6.23
CA VAL A 58 2.82 12.92 6.17
C VAL A 58 2.90 11.40 6.02
N ARG A 59 3.86 10.89 5.24
CA ARG A 59 4.04 9.43 5.06
C ARG A 59 4.51 8.72 6.32
N THR A 60 5.43 9.29 7.09
CA THR A 60 5.90 8.70 8.36
C THR A 60 4.82 8.78 9.42
N TRP A 61 4.19 9.95 9.57
CA TRP A 61 3.08 10.17 10.48
C TRP A 61 1.90 9.22 10.18
N PHE A 62 1.50 9.08 8.92
CA PHE A 62 0.39 8.19 8.55
C PHE A 62 0.70 6.72 8.88
N ARG A 63 1.97 6.29 8.76
CA ARG A 63 2.38 4.94 9.13
C ARG A 63 2.35 4.73 10.65
N GLU A 64 2.78 5.72 11.42
CA GLU A 64 2.77 5.69 12.88
C GLU A 64 1.33 5.72 13.42
N GLU A 65 0.48 6.60 12.88
CA GLU A 65 -0.92 6.72 13.26
C GLU A 65 -1.71 5.44 12.88
N ALA A 66 -1.45 4.88 11.69
CA ALA A 66 -2.05 3.61 11.29
C ALA A 66 -1.62 2.45 12.20
N ALA A 67 -0.34 2.38 12.58
CA ALA A 67 0.15 1.39 13.54
C ALA A 67 -0.48 1.55 14.92
N LYS A 68 -0.62 2.80 15.40
CA LYS A 68 -1.25 3.12 16.69
C LYS A 68 -2.74 2.77 16.73
N MET A 69 -3.44 2.97 15.61
CA MET A 69 -4.84 2.60 15.45
C MET A 69 -5.03 1.09 15.20
N GLY A 70 -3.95 0.30 15.16
CA GLY A 70 -4.01 -1.15 14.88
C GLY A 70 -4.37 -1.48 13.43
N LEU A 71 -4.43 -0.48 12.55
CA LEU A 71 -4.60 -0.66 11.11
C LEU A 71 -3.22 -0.91 10.49
N THR A 72 -2.72 -2.14 10.61
CA THR A 72 -1.60 -2.54 9.76
C THR A 72 -2.05 -2.46 8.31
N SER A 73 -1.17 -2.00 7.41
CA SER A 73 -1.49 -1.92 5.97
C SER A 73 -1.96 -3.26 5.39
N ALA A 74 -1.55 -4.37 6.02
CA ALA A 74 -2.01 -5.72 5.70
C ALA A 74 -3.49 -5.97 6.12
N GLN A 75 -3.91 -5.57 7.32
CA GLN A 75 -5.30 -5.74 7.77
C GLN A 75 -6.29 -4.81 7.06
N LEU A 76 -5.89 -3.59 6.71
CA LEU A 76 -6.74 -2.68 5.93
C LEU A 76 -6.91 -3.20 4.48
N ALA A 77 -5.86 -3.76 3.88
CA ALA A 77 -5.97 -4.44 2.59
C ALA A 77 -6.87 -5.69 2.67
N ALA A 78 -6.77 -6.46 3.76
CA ALA A 78 -7.63 -7.62 4.01
C ALA A 78 -9.11 -7.23 4.21
N SER A 79 -9.40 -6.10 4.85
CA SER A 79 -10.78 -5.63 5.07
C SER A 79 -11.43 -4.99 3.84
N LEU A 80 -10.64 -4.56 2.85
CA LEU A 80 -11.15 -4.03 1.58
C LEU A 80 -11.31 -5.10 0.48
N ALA A 81 -10.80 -6.31 0.69
CA ALA A 81 -11.08 -7.44 -0.16
C ALA A 81 -12.55 -7.86 0.08
N PRO A 82 -13.47 -7.65 -0.88
CA PRO A 82 -14.81 -8.22 -0.77
C PRO A 82 -14.69 -9.75 -0.79
N ASP A 83 -15.48 -10.39 0.07
CA ASP A 83 -15.86 -11.80 0.09
C ASP A 83 -15.68 -12.51 -1.28
N GLU A 84 -14.56 -13.20 -1.48
CA GLU A 84 -14.51 -14.46 -2.25
C GLU A 84 -13.17 -15.19 -2.02
N GLN A 85 -13.31 -16.30 -1.29
CA GLN A 85 -12.42 -17.46 -1.19
C GLN A 85 -11.21 -17.39 -0.23
N LEU A 86 -11.50 -17.85 0.99
CA LEU A 86 -10.55 -18.50 1.88
C LEU A 86 -9.92 -19.73 1.20
N THR A 87 -8.61 -19.72 0.99
CA THR A 87 -7.72 -20.86 1.28
C THR A 87 -6.36 -20.33 1.72
N ILE A 88 -6.26 -19.92 2.98
CA ILE A 88 -4.96 -19.86 3.65
C ILE A 88 -4.76 -21.28 4.19
N SER A 89 -4.11 -22.14 3.42
CA SER A 89 -3.49 -23.33 4.02
C SER A 89 -2.43 -22.81 4.97
N GLU A 90 -2.67 -23.07 6.26
CA GLU A 90 -1.74 -22.83 7.35
C GLU A 90 -0.36 -23.35 6.97
N PHE A 91 0.63 -22.46 6.97
CA PHE A 91 2.02 -22.85 7.12
C PHE A 91 2.66 -21.88 8.10
N GLU A 92 2.38 -22.09 9.39
CA GLU A 92 3.34 -21.76 10.43
C GLU A 92 4.55 -22.68 10.26
N GLY A 93 5.73 -22.07 10.35
CA GLY A 93 6.92 -22.54 9.66
C GLY A 93 7.66 -23.69 10.31
N GLU A 94 8.67 -24.15 9.57
CA GLU A 94 9.88 -24.67 10.18
C GLU A 94 11.10 -24.05 9.49
N VAL A 95 12.04 -23.67 10.35
CA VAL A 95 13.29 -22.97 10.11
C VAL A 95 14.38 -23.94 9.69
N ALA A 96 15.35 -23.40 8.96
CA ALA A 96 16.74 -23.86 8.81
C ALA A 96 17.00 -25.16 8.03
N GLU A 97 17.74 -25.05 6.92
CA GLU A 97 19.17 -25.38 6.95
C GLU A 97 19.89 -24.77 5.73
N SER A 98 21.07 -24.25 6.03
CA SER A 98 22.12 -23.72 5.17
C SER A 98 22.90 -24.85 4.48
N GLU A 99 23.68 -24.46 3.47
CA GLU A 99 24.77 -25.26 2.85
C GLU A 99 24.29 -26.45 1.99
N THR A 100 24.83 -26.77 0.82
CA THR A 100 26.15 -26.57 0.23
C THR A 100 26.06 -26.69 -1.30
N LEU A 101 27.09 -26.17 -1.95
CA LEU A 101 27.44 -26.33 -3.36
C LEU A 101 27.38 -27.79 -3.83
N GLU A 102 27.10 -28.04 -5.11
CA GLU A 102 28.11 -28.47 -6.09
C GLU A 102 27.52 -28.60 -7.50
N ALA A 103 28.37 -28.26 -8.47
CA ALA A 103 28.20 -28.41 -9.89
C ALA A 103 28.59 -29.83 -10.34
N GLU A 104 28.51 -30.08 -11.65
CA GLU A 104 28.84 -31.32 -12.40
C GLU A 104 27.64 -32.26 -12.56
N GLU A 105 27.30 -32.81 -13.74
CA GLU A 105 27.90 -32.84 -15.09
C GLU A 105 26.77 -32.94 -16.13
#